data_AF-F9W9G7-F1
#
_entry.id   AF-F9W9G7-F1
#
_cell.length_a   1.000
_cell.length_b   1.000
_cell.length_c   1.000
_cell.angle_alpha   90.00
_cell.angle_beta   90.00
_cell.angle_gamma   90.00
#
_symmetry.space_group_name_H-M   'P 1'
#
loop_
_entity.id
_entity.type
_entity.pdbx_description
1 polymer ?
#
loop_
_entity_poly.entity_id
_entity_poly.type
_entity_poly.pdbx_seq_one_letter_code
_entity_poly.pdbx_strand_id
1 'polypeptide(L)'
;MVLRRNCCVTVTTNCRNVDVCLRGSLAVCGDYRYVSCGFRPRLFDAVFVMNLDRRPDRWEFATQQLRRAGFQEEEYTRFPAVEGELVDISKAHGCGLISRLGLLRLREPEMRRIWGMDLSPGAVGCALSHALLWAQIAASRFRAALVVEDDSMFPEDFHRKYEERLQHVPEDWDLLYVSGLDTAGQTPQLRVAEGVSRVPQMHRTTNCYVVSHRGARLLLEVCFPIIYQLDTMMTMQTAVGSPGSQPHVAVPMCYTLQPPLVVQATRMGTDIQSGTGGVCRDEKEEERARCRAAGWMDHEEAAGAS
;
A
#
# COMPACT_ATOMS: atom_id res chain seq x y z
N MET A 1 30.04 -41.71 26.74
CA MET A 1 29.58 -40.66 27.67
C MET A 1 28.28 -40.10 27.11
N VAL A 2 27.16 -40.43 27.76
CA VAL A 2 25.79 -40.23 27.25
C VAL A 2 25.36 -38.79 27.47
N LEU A 3 25.13 -38.03 26.40
CA LEU A 3 24.51 -36.70 26.46
C LEU A 3 23.01 -36.87 26.76
N ARG A 4 22.60 -36.51 27.99
CA ARG A 4 21.20 -36.50 28.38
C ARG A 4 20.44 -35.40 27.62
N ARG A 5 19.32 -35.79 27.01
CA ARG A 5 18.31 -34.92 26.39
C ARG A 5 17.57 -34.11 27.47
N ASN A 6 17.09 -32.92 27.08
CA ASN A 6 16.22 -31.98 27.80
C ASN A 6 16.95 -30.97 28.72
N CYS A 7 17.39 -29.86 28.13
CA CYS A 7 17.58 -28.61 28.87
C CYS A 7 16.45 -27.65 28.48
N CYS A 8 15.43 -27.51 29.34
CA CYS A 8 14.61 -26.31 29.34
C CYS A 8 15.41 -25.20 30.04
N VAL A 9 15.55 -24.04 29.40
CA VAL A 9 16.10 -22.84 30.04
C VAL A 9 14.92 -21.94 30.38
N THR A 10 14.65 -21.77 31.68
CA THR A 10 13.66 -20.79 32.16
C THR A 10 14.33 -19.43 32.23
N VAL A 11 13.94 -18.50 31.35
CA VAL A 11 14.35 -17.10 31.43
C VAL A 11 13.23 -16.32 32.10
N THR A 12 13.48 -15.80 33.30
CA THR A 12 12.57 -14.91 34.01
C THR A 12 12.90 -13.46 33.65
N THR A 13 11.97 -12.76 33.00
CA THR A 13 11.98 -11.29 32.93
C THR A 13 10.72 -10.75 33.60
N ASN A 14 10.80 -9.52 34.11
CA ASN A 14 9.98 -9.02 35.21
C ASN A 14 8.51 -8.73 34.89
N CYS A 15 7.94 -9.23 33.79
CA CYS A 15 6.51 -9.18 33.48
C CYS A 15 6.15 -10.25 32.44
N ARG A 16 5.48 -11.33 32.89
CA ARG A 16 4.90 -12.46 32.13
C ARG A 16 5.88 -13.57 31.71
N ASN A 17 5.54 -14.82 32.10
CA ASN A 17 6.23 -16.03 31.65
C ASN A 17 6.02 -16.22 30.14
N VAL A 18 7.10 -16.37 29.39
CA VAL A 18 7.07 -16.73 27.96
C VAL A 18 7.87 -18.01 27.78
N ASP A 19 7.20 -19.11 27.44
CA ASP A 19 7.87 -20.36 27.06
C ASP A 19 8.28 -20.27 25.57
N VAL A 20 9.58 -20.38 25.29
CA VAL A 20 10.11 -20.46 23.93
C VAL A 20 10.46 -21.91 23.62
N CYS A 21 9.78 -22.50 22.65
CA CYS A 21 10.05 -23.87 22.18
C CYS A 21 10.80 -23.84 20.85
N LEU A 22 12.06 -24.30 20.84
CA LEU A 22 12.84 -24.54 19.62
C LEU A 22 12.35 -25.83 18.96
N ARG A 23 11.78 -25.73 17.76
CA ARG A 23 11.16 -26.85 17.03
C ARG A 23 12.11 -28.04 16.84
N GLY A 24 11.54 -29.25 16.96
CA GLY A 24 11.93 -30.39 16.12
C GLY A 24 11.98 -31.76 16.80
N SER A 25 10.84 -32.46 16.91
CA SER A 25 10.70 -33.90 16.59
C SER A 25 9.31 -34.39 17.04
N LEU A 26 8.60 -35.10 16.15
CA LEU A 26 7.37 -35.81 16.48
C LEU A 26 7.62 -36.81 17.62
N ALA A 27 6.93 -36.65 18.75
CA ALA A 27 6.75 -37.68 19.75
C ALA A 27 5.32 -37.59 20.29
N VAL A 28 4.56 -38.66 20.10
CA VAL A 28 3.22 -38.83 20.67
C VAL A 28 3.40 -39.19 22.14
N CYS A 29 2.93 -38.33 23.05
CA CYS A 29 2.78 -38.65 24.46
C CYS A 29 1.53 -37.93 25.00
N GLY A 30 0.83 -38.61 25.92
CA GLY A 30 -0.59 -38.43 26.27
C GLY A 30 -1.05 -37.04 26.72
N ASP A 31 -2.36 -36.82 26.49
CA ASP A 31 -3.31 -35.96 27.20
C ASP A 31 -2.92 -34.54 27.61
N TYR A 32 -2.07 -33.87 26.83
CA TYR A 32 -2.08 -32.41 26.77
C TYR A 32 -3.05 -31.96 25.68
N ARG A 33 -4.23 -31.46 26.08
CA ARG A 33 -5.06 -30.65 25.19
C ARG A 33 -4.27 -29.37 24.88
N TYR A 34 -3.63 -29.33 23.71
CA TYR A 34 -3.25 -28.08 23.09
C TYR A 34 -4.56 -27.32 22.83
N VAL A 35 -4.89 -26.38 23.70
CA VAL A 35 -5.75 -25.26 23.29
C VAL A 35 -4.84 -24.43 22.39
N SER A 36 -4.87 -24.67 21.08
CA SER A 36 -4.37 -23.66 20.17
C SER A 36 -5.29 -22.45 20.40
N CYS A 37 -4.85 -21.47 21.19
CA CYS A 37 -5.35 -20.13 20.93
C CYS A 37 -5.05 -19.91 19.45
N GLY A 38 -6.09 -19.61 18.67
CA GLY A 38 -5.98 -19.61 17.21
C GLY A 38 -4.92 -18.60 16.79
N PHE A 39 -3.68 -19.06 16.62
CA PHE A 39 -2.62 -18.29 16.00
C PHE A 39 -2.97 -18.28 14.52
N ARG A 40 -3.87 -17.35 14.15
CA ARG A 40 -3.98 -16.96 12.75
C ARG A 40 -2.67 -16.27 12.42
N PRO A 41 -1.85 -16.81 11.50
CA PRO A 41 -0.68 -16.08 11.04
C PRO A 41 -1.14 -14.72 10.53
N ARG A 42 -0.45 -13.66 10.94
CA ARG A 42 -0.77 -12.31 10.48
C ARG A 42 -0.56 -12.23 8.97
N LEU A 43 -1.50 -11.61 8.25
CA LEU A 43 -1.41 -11.42 6.81
C LEU A 43 -0.26 -10.51 6.40
N PHE A 44 0.06 -9.55 7.27
CA PHE A 44 1.11 -8.58 7.09
C PHE A 44 2.03 -8.60 8.31
N ASP A 45 3.33 -8.44 8.08
CA ASP A 45 4.31 -8.28 9.16
C ASP A 45 4.09 -6.93 9.88
N ALA A 46 3.61 -5.93 9.15
CA ALA A 46 3.22 -4.61 9.66
C ALA A 46 2.14 -3.97 8.79
N VAL A 47 1.31 -3.14 9.41
CA VAL A 47 0.35 -2.27 8.72
C VAL A 47 0.63 -0.83 9.12
N PHE A 48 0.86 0.04 8.15
CA PHE A 48 1.13 1.46 8.35
C PHE A 48 0.04 2.31 7.72
N VAL A 49 -0.43 3.29 8.48
CA VAL A 49 -1.48 4.22 8.04
C VAL A 49 -0.91 5.62 8.02
N MET A 50 -0.64 6.14 6.84
CA MET A 50 -0.08 7.47 6.64
C MET A 50 -1.18 8.52 6.75
N ASN A 51 -0.96 9.50 7.62
CA ASN A 51 -1.93 10.55 7.88
C ASN A 51 -1.21 11.84 8.32
N LEU A 52 -1.69 12.98 7.85
CA LEU A 52 -1.21 14.28 8.30
C LEU A 52 -1.71 14.58 9.72
N ASP A 53 -0.86 15.16 10.57
CA ASP A 53 -1.24 15.54 11.94
C ASP A 53 -2.37 16.56 12.00
N ARG A 54 -2.49 17.41 10.98
CA ARG A 54 -3.61 18.37 10.87
C ARG A 54 -4.93 17.76 10.39
N ARG A 55 -4.98 16.47 10.05
CA ARG A 55 -6.16 15.76 9.51
C ARG A 55 -6.69 14.67 10.47
N PRO A 56 -7.16 15.04 11.68
CA PRO A 56 -7.78 14.07 12.58
C PRO A 56 -9.10 13.51 12.03
N ASP A 57 -9.79 14.27 11.16
CA ASP A 57 -10.98 13.83 10.43
C ASP A 57 -10.69 12.62 9.53
N ARG A 58 -9.57 12.65 8.80
CA ARG A 58 -9.14 11.53 7.96
C ARG A 58 -8.60 10.36 8.77
N TRP A 59 -7.94 10.63 9.89
CA TRP A 59 -7.54 9.59 10.81
C TRP A 59 -8.74 8.79 11.34
N GLU A 60 -9.79 9.49 11.76
CA GLU A 60 -11.05 8.85 12.19
C GLU A 60 -11.66 8.01 11.06
N PHE A 61 -11.73 8.57 9.85
CA PHE A 61 -12.22 7.81 8.69
C PHE A 61 -11.39 6.56 8.40
N ALA A 62 -10.05 6.67 8.32
CA ALA A 62 -9.17 5.54 8.02
C ALA A 62 -9.27 4.43 9.06
N THR A 63 -9.34 4.79 10.35
CA THR A 63 -9.53 3.79 11.44
C THR A 63 -10.88 3.10 11.37
N GLN A 64 -11.95 3.81 10.99
CA GLN A 64 -13.25 3.18 10.73
C GLN A 64 -13.18 2.18 9.56
N GLN A 65 -12.47 2.51 8.48
CA GLN A 65 -12.30 1.60 7.33
C GLN A 65 -11.47 0.37 7.69
N LEU A 66 -10.41 0.52 8.49
CA LEU A 66 -9.61 -0.62 8.97
C LEU A 66 -10.41 -1.55 9.88
N ARG A 67 -11.19 -0.98 10.82
CA ARG A 67 -12.11 -1.77 11.66
C ARG A 67 -13.14 -2.51 10.80
N ARG A 68 -13.67 -1.85 9.76
CA ARG A 68 -14.59 -2.46 8.79
C ARG A 68 -13.94 -3.67 8.10
N ALA A 69 -12.66 -3.57 7.72
CA ALA A 69 -11.88 -4.66 7.12
C ALA A 69 -11.54 -5.81 8.08
N GLY A 70 -11.82 -5.67 9.38
CA GLY A 70 -11.53 -6.66 10.41
C GLY A 70 -10.18 -6.50 11.11
N PHE A 71 -9.44 -5.41 10.88
CA PHE A 71 -8.21 -5.12 11.62
C PHE A 71 -8.51 -4.69 13.06
N GLN A 72 -7.72 -5.18 14.01
CA GLN A 72 -7.70 -4.71 15.39
C GLN A 72 -6.77 -3.50 15.53
N GLU A 73 -6.98 -2.68 16.57
CA GLU A 73 -6.20 -1.44 16.77
C GLU A 73 -4.70 -1.69 16.95
N GLU A 74 -4.32 -2.84 17.52
CA GLU A 74 -2.92 -3.21 17.75
C GLU A 74 -2.22 -3.76 16.50
N GLU A 75 -2.95 -3.95 15.39
CA GLU A 75 -2.40 -4.50 14.14
C GLU A 75 -1.85 -3.43 13.20
N TYR A 76 -2.22 -2.16 13.39
CA TYR A 76 -1.77 -1.05 12.55
C TYR A 76 -1.14 0.08 13.35
N THR A 77 -0.21 0.79 12.71
CA THR A 77 0.52 1.92 13.30
C THR A 77 0.30 3.16 12.46
N ARG A 78 -0.09 4.27 13.10
CA ARG A 78 -0.13 5.58 12.47
C ARG A 78 1.29 6.01 12.09
N PHE A 79 1.49 6.37 10.83
CA PHE A 79 2.74 6.96 10.34
C PHE A 79 2.49 8.46 10.07
N PRO A 80 3.21 9.38 10.74
CA PRO A 80 3.00 10.80 10.54
C PRO A 80 3.47 11.21 9.14
N ALA A 81 2.55 11.67 8.31
CA ALA A 81 2.87 12.16 6.97
C ALA A 81 3.55 13.53 7.03
N VAL A 82 4.39 13.80 6.04
CA VAL A 82 5.11 15.06 5.85
C VAL A 82 4.17 16.11 5.28
N GLU A 83 4.01 17.22 5.99
CA GLU A 83 3.27 18.38 5.49
C GLU A 83 4.06 19.05 4.35
N GLY A 84 3.51 18.97 3.14
CA GLY A 84 4.15 19.47 1.92
C GLY A 84 4.48 20.96 1.97
N GLU A 85 3.58 21.76 2.54
CA GLU A 85 3.75 23.22 2.69
C GLU A 85 4.89 23.61 3.65
N LEU A 86 5.33 22.70 4.51
CA LEU A 86 6.43 22.93 5.46
C LEU A 86 7.78 22.46 4.92
N VAL A 87 7.84 21.88 3.73
CA VAL A 87 9.09 21.37 3.14
C VAL A 87 9.92 22.53 2.58
N ASP A 88 11.17 22.65 3.05
CA ASP A 88 12.17 23.49 2.40
C ASP A 88 12.58 22.86 1.06
N ILE A 89 11.94 23.32 -0.01
CA ILE A 89 12.17 22.84 -1.38
C ILE A 89 13.60 23.05 -1.85
N SER A 90 14.26 24.15 -1.44
CA SER A 90 15.63 24.43 -1.86
C SER A 90 16.59 23.43 -1.23
N LYS A 91 16.39 23.11 0.05
CA LYS A 91 17.14 22.07 0.75
C LYS A 91 16.83 20.68 0.21
N ALA A 92 15.57 20.35 -0.05
CA ALA A 92 15.17 19.07 -0.63
C ALA A 92 15.82 18.84 -2.01
N HIS A 93 15.89 19.89 -2.85
CA HIS A 93 16.65 19.85 -4.10
C HIS A 93 18.16 19.68 -3.86
N GLY A 94 18.75 20.47 -2.95
CA GLY A 94 20.17 20.38 -2.60
C GLY A 94 20.60 19.02 -2.05
N CYS A 95 19.69 18.30 -1.39
CA CYS A 95 19.90 16.94 -0.90
C CYS A 95 19.61 15.85 -1.95
N GLY A 96 19.25 16.20 -3.18
CA GLY A 96 18.96 15.23 -4.24
C GLY A 96 17.63 14.48 -4.07
N LEU A 97 16.67 15.03 -3.31
CA LEU A 97 15.32 14.45 -3.20
C LEU A 97 14.44 14.91 -4.36
N ILE A 98 14.62 16.16 -4.81
CA ILE A 98 13.89 16.75 -5.94
C ILE A 98 14.88 17.01 -7.07
N SER A 99 14.58 16.52 -8.27
CA SER A 99 15.45 16.73 -9.43
C SER A 99 15.38 18.19 -9.91
N ARG A 100 16.34 18.62 -10.74
CA ARG A 100 16.27 19.94 -11.38
C ARG A 100 14.98 20.10 -12.22
N LEU A 101 14.57 19.05 -12.92
CA LEU A 101 13.34 19.07 -13.70
C LEU A 101 12.11 19.12 -12.78
N GLY A 102 12.09 18.34 -11.69
CA GLY A 102 11.05 18.40 -10.67
C GLY A 102 10.90 19.80 -10.06
N LEU A 103 12.01 20.50 -9.81
CA LEU A 103 11.98 21.88 -9.33
C LEU A 103 11.37 22.85 -10.35
N LEU A 104 11.68 22.69 -11.64
CA LEU A 104 11.07 23.49 -12.70
C LEU A 104 9.56 23.23 -12.78
N ARG A 105 9.16 21.96 -12.73
CA ARG A 105 7.76 21.50 -12.73
C ARG A 105 6.97 22.04 -11.55
N LEU A 106 7.52 22.01 -10.35
CA LEU A 106 6.91 22.60 -9.15
C LEU A 106 6.67 24.11 -9.30
N ARG A 107 7.54 24.81 -10.03
CA ARG A 107 7.45 26.25 -10.31
C ARG A 107 6.62 26.58 -11.56
N GLU A 108 6.13 25.59 -12.31
CA GLU A 108 5.29 25.85 -13.47
C GLU A 108 4.00 26.55 -13.03
N PRO A 109 3.56 27.59 -13.76
CA PRO A 109 2.26 28.21 -13.54
C PRO A 109 1.14 27.19 -13.67
N GLU A 110 0.10 27.33 -12.85
CA GLU A 110 -1.02 26.36 -12.77
C GLU A 110 -1.60 25.99 -14.14
N MET A 111 -1.82 26.96 -15.03
CA MET A 111 -2.37 26.74 -16.38
C MET A 111 -1.50 25.85 -17.28
N ARG A 112 -0.21 25.69 -16.95
CA ARG A 112 0.75 24.86 -17.71
C ARG A 112 1.04 23.53 -17.03
N ARG A 113 0.52 23.34 -15.81
CA ARG A 113 0.70 22.09 -15.09
C ARG A 113 -0.11 20.98 -15.75
N ILE A 114 0.51 19.83 -15.88
CA ILE A 114 -0.13 18.58 -16.25
C ILE A 114 -0.74 17.99 -14.99
N TRP A 115 -2.07 18.07 -14.91
CA TRP A 115 -2.84 17.62 -13.77
C TRP A 115 -2.57 16.14 -13.43
N GLY A 116 -2.31 15.87 -12.14
CA GLY A 116 -2.00 14.51 -11.68
C GLY A 116 -0.63 13.97 -12.11
N MET A 117 0.30 14.83 -12.56
CA MET A 117 1.70 14.45 -12.84
C MET A 117 2.69 15.49 -12.33
N ASP A 118 2.37 16.78 -12.45
CA ASP A 118 3.23 17.84 -11.93
C ASP A 118 3.34 17.83 -10.41
N LEU A 119 4.52 18.19 -9.91
CA LEU A 119 4.73 18.36 -8.48
C LEU A 119 3.98 19.59 -7.96
N SER A 120 3.39 19.42 -6.79
CA SER A 120 2.88 20.46 -5.90
C SER A 120 3.60 20.31 -4.55
N PRO A 121 3.50 21.29 -3.62
CA PRO A 121 3.99 21.10 -2.26
C PRO A 121 3.43 19.83 -1.62
N GLY A 122 2.11 19.62 -1.72
CA GLY A 122 1.45 18.39 -1.25
C GLY A 122 2.00 17.10 -1.89
N ALA A 123 2.30 17.10 -3.19
CA ALA A 123 2.91 15.95 -3.86
C ALA A 123 4.33 15.67 -3.37
N VAL A 124 5.10 16.72 -3.05
CA VAL A 124 6.41 16.58 -2.41
C VAL A 124 6.24 15.99 -1.01
N GLY A 125 5.28 16.47 -0.21
CA GLY A 125 4.95 15.90 1.10
C GLY A 125 4.58 14.42 1.03
N CYS A 126 3.71 14.04 0.09
CA CYS A 126 3.37 12.65 -0.19
C CYS A 126 4.63 11.82 -0.52
N ALA A 127 5.45 12.26 -1.49
CA ALA A 127 6.68 11.57 -1.88
C ALA A 127 7.65 11.35 -0.70
N LEU A 128 7.86 12.37 0.14
CA LEU A 128 8.75 12.29 1.30
C LEU A 128 8.17 11.40 2.41
N SER A 129 6.86 11.40 2.61
CA SER A 129 6.19 10.50 3.56
C SER A 129 6.46 9.04 3.22
N HIS A 130 6.26 8.68 1.94
CA HIS A 130 6.57 7.35 1.46
C HIS A 130 8.05 7.01 1.54
N ALA A 131 8.96 7.93 1.19
CA ALA A 131 10.39 7.67 1.29
C ALA A 131 10.82 7.35 2.73
N LEU A 132 10.32 8.11 3.71
CA LEU A 132 10.61 7.84 5.13
C LEU A 132 10.06 6.48 5.56
N LEU A 133 8.83 6.15 5.19
CA LEU A 133 8.22 4.86 5.49
C LEU A 133 8.95 3.71 4.80
N TRP A 134 9.34 3.86 3.54
CA TRP A 134 10.12 2.86 2.79
C TRP A 134 11.49 2.66 3.41
N ALA A 135 12.16 3.71 3.91
CA ALA A 135 13.42 3.56 4.63
C ALA A 135 13.25 2.72 5.90
N GLN A 136 12.15 2.94 6.64
CA GLN A 136 11.81 2.12 7.81
C GLN A 136 11.52 0.66 7.43
N ILE A 137 10.71 0.41 6.40
CA ILE A 137 10.38 -0.94 5.91
C ILE A 137 11.62 -1.67 5.36
N ALA A 138 12.48 -0.95 4.64
CA ALA A 138 13.75 -1.47 4.13
C ALA A 138 14.66 -1.97 5.26
N ALA A 139 14.63 -1.31 6.42
CA ALA A 139 15.43 -1.67 7.59
C ALA A 139 14.83 -2.83 8.42
N SER A 140 13.51 -3.05 8.38
CA SER A 140 12.81 -4.01 9.25
C SER A 140 12.78 -5.46 8.76
N ARG A 141 13.28 -5.74 7.55
CA ARG A 141 13.21 -7.06 6.88
C ARG A 141 11.79 -7.63 6.75
N PHE A 142 10.76 -6.79 6.78
CA PHE A 142 9.38 -7.23 6.53
C PHE A 142 9.27 -7.85 5.13
N ARG A 143 8.63 -9.02 5.06
CA ARG A 143 8.28 -9.66 3.80
C ARG A 143 7.06 -8.99 3.19
N ALA A 144 6.10 -8.60 4.01
CA ALA A 144 4.87 -7.93 3.59
C ALA A 144 4.48 -6.83 4.59
N ALA A 145 4.65 -5.57 4.18
CA ALA A 145 4.11 -4.42 4.90
C ALA A 145 2.95 -3.82 4.09
N LEU A 146 1.77 -3.72 4.70
CA LEU A 146 0.64 -3.01 4.12
C LEU A 146 0.81 -1.51 4.40
N VAL A 147 0.80 -0.71 3.33
CA VAL A 147 0.88 0.74 3.38
C VAL A 147 -0.48 1.30 2.96
N VAL A 148 -1.07 2.13 3.81
CA VAL A 148 -2.42 2.68 3.66
C VAL A 148 -2.35 4.20 3.79
N GLU A 149 -2.89 4.94 2.83
CA GLU A 149 -3.20 6.37 2.98
C GLU A 149 -4.56 6.55 3.65
N ASP A 150 -4.72 7.69 4.32
CA ASP A 150 -5.89 8.02 5.13
C ASP A 150 -7.21 8.19 4.36
N ASP A 151 -7.19 8.09 3.03
CA ASP A 151 -8.35 8.12 2.15
C ASP A 151 -8.74 6.75 1.57
N SER A 152 -8.23 5.65 2.15
CA SER A 152 -8.53 4.29 1.68
C SER A 152 -9.80 3.69 2.29
N MET A 153 -10.70 3.21 1.42
CA MET A 153 -11.91 2.47 1.74
C MET A 153 -11.68 0.96 1.61
N PHE A 154 -12.13 0.21 2.62
CA PHE A 154 -11.99 -1.24 2.66
C PHE A 154 -13.35 -1.96 2.66
N PRO A 155 -13.47 -3.13 2.02
CA PRO A 155 -14.65 -3.98 2.12
C PRO A 155 -14.60 -4.79 3.41
N GLU A 156 -15.76 -5.25 3.90
CA GLU A 156 -15.84 -6.04 5.15
C GLU A 156 -15.09 -7.37 5.08
N ASP A 157 -15.05 -7.96 3.89
CA ASP A 157 -14.40 -9.24 3.63
C ASP A 157 -12.97 -9.09 3.05
N PHE A 158 -12.31 -7.97 3.35
CA PHE A 158 -10.97 -7.65 2.84
C PHE A 158 -9.95 -8.78 3.06
N HIS A 159 -9.81 -9.26 4.30
CA HIS A 159 -8.84 -10.33 4.62
C HIS A 159 -9.08 -11.58 3.78
N ARG A 160 -10.33 -12.04 3.68
CA ARG A 160 -10.71 -13.22 2.88
C ARG A 160 -10.37 -13.02 1.40
N LYS A 161 -10.81 -11.90 0.80
CA LYS A 161 -10.53 -11.59 -0.60
C LYS A 161 -9.04 -11.44 -0.88
N TYR A 162 -8.29 -10.82 0.03
CA TYR A 162 -6.86 -10.66 -0.07
C TYR A 162 -6.15 -12.03 -0.05
N GLU A 163 -6.47 -12.89 0.91
CA GLU A 163 -5.92 -14.26 1.01
C GLU A 163 -6.21 -15.09 -0.25
N GLU A 164 -7.46 -15.07 -0.74
CA GLU A 164 -7.87 -15.77 -1.96
C GLU A 164 -7.06 -15.30 -3.19
N ARG A 165 -6.82 -13.98 -3.30
CA ARG A 165 -6.04 -13.43 -4.41
C ARG A 165 -4.54 -13.65 -4.26
N LEU A 166 -4.02 -13.60 -3.05
CA LEU A 166 -2.60 -13.80 -2.76
C LEU A 166 -2.11 -15.18 -3.24
N GLN A 167 -2.96 -16.21 -3.21
CA GLN A 167 -2.65 -17.55 -3.72
C GLN A 167 -2.26 -17.58 -5.21
N HIS A 168 -2.69 -16.56 -5.97
CA HIS A 168 -2.43 -16.43 -7.40
C HIS A 168 -1.28 -15.46 -7.73
N VAL A 169 -0.75 -14.74 -6.72
CA VAL A 169 0.30 -13.76 -6.91
C VAL A 169 1.66 -14.48 -7.02
N PRO A 170 2.45 -14.25 -8.08
CA PRO A 170 3.78 -14.81 -8.20
C PRO A 170 4.70 -14.39 -7.06
N GLU A 171 5.53 -15.29 -6.53
CA GLU A 171 6.34 -15.05 -5.32
C GLU A 171 7.47 -14.01 -5.48
N ASP A 172 7.81 -13.61 -6.70
CA ASP A 172 8.86 -12.64 -7.02
C ASP A 172 8.41 -11.17 -6.89
N TRP A 173 7.22 -10.93 -6.32
CA TRP A 173 6.68 -9.60 -6.14
C TRP A 173 7.52 -8.76 -5.16
N ASP A 174 7.71 -7.49 -5.53
CA ASP A 174 8.30 -6.45 -4.69
C ASP A 174 7.22 -5.51 -4.14
N LEU A 175 6.19 -5.26 -4.96
CA LEU A 175 5.04 -4.43 -4.62
C LEU A 175 3.76 -5.05 -5.21
N LEU A 176 2.71 -5.12 -4.39
CA LEU A 176 1.39 -5.59 -4.77
C LEU A 176 0.38 -4.47 -4.54
N TYR A 177 -0.17 -3.91 -5.61
CA TYR A 177 -1.28 -2.98 -5.53
C TYR A 177 -2.56 -3.73 -5.15
N VAL A 178 -3.17 -3.34 -4.03
CA VAL A 178 -4.50 -3.79 -3.61
C VAL A 178 -5.58 -2.76 -3.93
N SER A 179 -5.17 -1.55 -4.31
CA SER A 179 -6.00 -0.50 -4.89
C SER A 179 -5.61 -0.20 -6.34
N GLY A 180 -6.20 0.85 -6.92
CA GLY A 180 -5.86 1.34 -8.26
C GLY A 180 -6.80 0.82 -9.34
N LEU A 181 -7.68 1.69 -9.83
CA LEU A 181 -8.60 1.36 -10.90
C LEU A 181 -7.87 1.32 -12.25
N ASP A 182 -8.20 0.33 -13.07
CA ASP A 182 -7.74 0.25 -14.44
C ASP A 182 -8.58 1.14 -15.36
N THR A 183 -8.40 2.45 -15.25
CA THR A 183 -9.15 3.43 -16.06
C THR A 183 -8.81 3.37 -17.55
N ALA A 184 -7.67 2.75 -17.91
CA ALA A 184 -7.20 2.63 -19.29
C ALA A 184 -7.52 1.27 -19.93
N GLY A 185 -8.09 0.32 -19.18
CA GLY A 185 -8.41 -1.02 -19.68
C GLY A 185 -7.19 -1.84 -20.12
N GLN A 186 -6.01 -1.59 -19.51
CA GLN A 186 -4.75 -2.21 -19.88
C GLN A 186 -4.45 -3.50 -19.11
N THR A 187 -5.00 -3.63 -17.89
CA THR A 187 -4.72 -4.78 -17.02
C THR A 187 -5.22 -6.13 -17.56
N PRO A 188 -6.31 -6.24 -18.35
CA PRO A 188 -6.71 -7.51 -18.96
C PRO A 188 -5.65 -8.09 -19.92
N GLN A 189 -4.92 -7.21 -20.63
CA GLN A 189 -3.86 -7.60 -21.57
C GLN A 189 -2.58 -8.04 -20.84
N LEU A 190 -2.50 -7.73 -19.55
CA LEU A 190 -1.35 -7.97 -18.68
C LEU A 190 -1.63 -9.05 -17.63
N ARG A 191 -2.72 -9.81 -17.78
CA ARG A 191 -3.11 -10.87 -16.83
C ARG A 191 -2.05 -11.97 -16.76
N VAL A 192 -1.67 -12.34 -15.53
CA VAL A 192 -0.72 -13.43 -15.26
C VAL A 192 -1.36 -14.60 -14.51
N ALA A 193 -2.43 -14.35 -13.76
CA ALA A 193 -3.22 -15.36 -13.08
C ALA A 193 -4.66 -14.85 -12.87
N GLU A 194 -5.53 -15.69 -12.30
CA GLU A 194 -6.88 -15.25 -11.95
C GLU A 194 -6.82 -14.08 -10.99
N GLY A 195 -7.35 -12.94 -11.44
CA GLY A 195 -7.42 -11.76 -10.60
C GLY A 195 -6.10 -11.05 -10.32
N VAL A 196 -5.03 -11.40 -11.05
CA VAL A 196 -3.70 -10.80 -10.90
C VAL A 196 -3.14 -10.43 -12.28
N SER A 197 -2.71 -9.18 -12.41
CA SER A 197 -2.07 -8.67 -13.63
C SER A 197 -0.73 -8.01 -13.32
N ARG A 198 0.15 -7.94 -14.33
CA ARG A 198 1.27 -6.99 -14.32
C ARG A 198 0.73 -5.56 -14.29
N VAL A 199 1.52 -4.65 -13.74
CA VAL A 199 1.16 -3.23 -13.63
C VAL A 199 1.54 -2.51 -14.93
N PRO A 200 0.61 -1.85 -15.63
CA PRO A 200 0.94 -1.04 -16.80
C PRO A 200 1.71 0.22 -16.41
N GLN A 201 2.42 0.81 -17.36
CA GLN A 201 2.97 2.15 -17.20
C GLN A 201 1.85 3.15 -16.89
N MET A 202 2.10 4.14 -16.02
CA MET A 202 1.11 5.16 -15.64
C MET A 202 -0.07 4.61 -14.80
N HIS A 203 0.11 3.46 -14.14
CA HIS A 203 -0.79 3.05 -13.06
C HIS A 203 -0.59 3.98 -11.86
N ARG A 204 -1.43 5.01 -11.77
CA ARG A 204 -1.27 6.16 -10.87
C ARG A 204 -2.12 6.02 -9.62
N THR A 205 -1.54 5.41 -8.59
CA THR A 205 -2.08 5.39 -7.23
C THR A 205 -0.99 5.06 -6.20
N THR A 206 -1.16 5.56 -4.98
CA THR A 206 -0.40 5.17 -3.79
C THR A 206 -1.29 4.85 -2.60
N ASN A 207 -2.63 4.91 -2.75
CA ASN A 207 -3.52 4.93 -1.60
C ASN A 207 -3.48 3.63 -0.79
N CYS A 208 -3.28 2.47 -1.42
CA CYS A 208 -3.09 1.22 -0.67
C CYS A 208 -2.33 0.14 -1.45
N TYR A 209 -1.22 -0.34 -0.88
CA TYR A 209 -0.41 -1.40 -1.47
C TYR A 209 0.37 -2.18 -0.41
N VAL A 210 0.81 -3.37 -0.79
CA VAL A 210 1.71 -4.21 0.03
C VAL A 210 3.10 -4.14 -0.57
N VAL A 211 4.12 -3.95 0.26
CA VAL A 211 5.50 -3.83 -0.20
C VAL A 211 6.42 -4.70 0.64
N SER A 212 7.39 -5.34 -0.01
CA SER A 212 8.47 -6.07 0.67
C SER A 212 9.61 -5.14 1.06
N HIS A 213 10.45 -5.54 2.00
CA HIS A 213 11.66 -4.76 2.33
C HIS A 213 12.60 -4.57 1.11
N ARG A 214 12.60 -5.51 0.15
CA ARG A 214 13.34 -5.36 -1.12
C ARG A 214 12.67 -4.33 -2.01
N GLY A 215 11.34 -4.40 -2.17
CA GLY A 215 10.57 -3.43 -2.93
C GLY A 215 10.74 -2.01 -2.40
N ALA A 216 10.68 -1.82 -1.09
CA ALA A 216 10.92 -0.53 -0.45
C ALA A 216 12.30 0.07 -0.79
N ARG A 217 13.35 -0.77 -0.84
CA ARG A 217 14.70 -0.33 -1.26
C ARG A 217 14.74 0.07 -2.73
N LEU A 218 14.12 -0.72 -3.61
CA LEU A 218 14.06 -0.42 -5.04
C LEU A 218 13.29 0.88 -5.30
N LEU A 219 12.16 1.09 -4.61
CA LEU A 219 11.38 2.32 -4.72
C LEU A 219 12.18 3.56 -4.33
N LEU A 220 12.96 3.50 -3.25
CA LEU A 220 13.88 4.58 -2.87
C LEU A 220 14.91 4.87 -3.97
N GLU A 221 15.40 3.85 -4.66
CA GLU A 221 16.41 3.97 -5.70
C GLU A 221 15.84 4.51 -7.02
N VAL A 222 14.66 4.05 -7.44
CA VAL A 222 14.12 4.38 -8.78
C VAL A 222 13.23 5.62 -8.78
N CYS A 223 12.63 5.99 -7.63
CA CYS A 223 11.74 7.15 -7.56
C CYS A 223 12.48 8.46 -7.28
N PHE A 224 13.69 8.42 -6.71
CA PHE A 224 14.42 9.62 -6.30
C PHE A 224 15.70 9.83 -7.14
N PRO A 225 16.02 11.08 -7.51
CA PRO A 225 15.29 12.33 -7.25
C PRO A 225 13.97 12.42 -8.02
N ILE A 226 12.89 12.88 -7.37
CA ILE A 226 11.55 12.95 -8.02
C ILE A 226 11.51 14.01 -9.14
N ILE A 227 10.80 13.67 -10.21
CA ILE A 227 10.49 14.57 -11.34
C ILE A 227 8.99 14.85 -11.38
N TYR A 228 8.20 13.79 -11.27
CA TYR A 228 6.73 13.80 -11.26
C TYR A 228 6.22 13.39 -9.87
N GLN A 229 4.90 13.41 -9.70
CA GLN A 229 4.25 12.80 -8.53
C GLN A 229 4.69 11.34 -8.36
N LEU A 230 4.71 10.89 -7.10
CA LEU A 230 5.35 9.63 -6.71
C LEU A 230 4.77 8.42 -7.46
N ASP A 231 3.45 8.35 -7.57
CA ASP A 231 2.72 7.29 -8.26
C ASP A 231 3.19 7.09 -9.72
N THR A 232 3.51 8.18 -10.39
CA THR A 232 4.06 8.20 -11.74
C THR A 232 5.48 7.68 -11.72
N MET A 233 6.31 8.20 -10.80
CA MET A 233 7.71 7.76 -10.64
C MET A 233 7.81 6.25 -10.39
N MET A 234 6.90 5.67 -9.59
CA MET A 234 6.86 4.23 -9.26
C MET A 234 6.63 3.33 -10.47
N THR A 235 6.11 3.86 -11.58
CA THR A 235 5.73 3.06 -12.76
C THR A 235 6.53 3.40 -14.03
N MET A 236 7.64 4.14 -13.89
CA MET A 236 8.44 4.57 -15.03
C MET A 236 9.42 3.52 -15.57
N GLN A 237 9.89 2.60 -14.74
CA GLN A 237 10.86 1.58 -15.16
C GLN A 237 10.12 0.39 -15.79
N THR A 238 9.94 0.42 -17.11
CA THR A 238 9.12 -0.55 -17.83
C THR A 238 9.94 -1.48 -18.70
N ALA A 239 9.38 -2.67 -18.97
CA ALA A 239 9.85 -3.59 -19.98
C ALA A 239 8.73 -3.90 -20.97
N VAL A 240 9.14 -4.30 -22.17
CA VAL A 240 8.25 -4.81 -23.22
C VAL A 240 8.64 -6.27 -23.45
N GLY A 241 7.67 -7.19 -23.34
CA GLY A 241 7.92 -8.62 -23.53
C GLY A 241 8.26 -8.94 -24.99
N SER A 242 7.25 -8.85 -25.86
CA SER A 242 7.40 -9.02 -27.31
C SER A 242 7.03 -7.73 -28.05
N PRO A 243 7.53 -7.51 -29.27
CA PRO A 243 7.10 -6.38 -30.09
C PRO A 243 5.56 -6.36 -30.22
N GLY A 244 4.94 -5.23 -29.86
CA GLY A 244 3.48 -5.06 -29.84
C GLY A 244 2.78 -5.45 -28.55
N SER A 245 3.48 -6.02 -27.56
CA SER A 245 2.92 -6.25 -26.21
C SER A 245 2.81 -4.96 -25.41
N GLN A 246 1.79 -4.88 -24.55
CA GLN A 246 1.62 -3.79 -23.60
C GLN A 246 2.85 -3.70 -22.66
N PRO A 247 3.49 -2.52 -22.52
CA PRO A 247 4.56 -2.33 -21.55
C PRO A 247 4.05 -2.49 -20.12
N HIS A 248 4.88 -3.07 -19.26
CA HIS A 248 4.60 -3.20 -17.83
C HIS A 248 5.80 -2.80 -16.99
N VAL A 249 5.54 -2.43 -15.73
CA VAL A 249 6.58 -2.09 -14.76
C VAL A 249 7.47 -3.30 -14.51
N ALA A 250 8.77 -3.12 -14.70
CA ALA A 250 9.79 -4.13 -14.49
C ALA A 250 10.55 -3.93 -13.17
N VAL A 251 10.67 -2.68 -12.70
CA VAL A 251 11.31 -2.34 -11.42
C VAL A 251 10.49 -1.28 -10.67
N PRO A 252 10.05 -1.55 -9.43
CA PRO A 252 10.09 -2.86 -8.77
C PRO A 252 9.22 -3.91 -9.50
N MET A 253 9.36 -5.18 -9.12
CA MET A 253 8.49 -6.23 -9.67
C MET A 253 7.06 -6.07 -9.12
N CYS A 254 6.16 -5.48 -9.90
CA CYS A 254 4.83 -5.11 -9.45
C CYS A 254 3.72 -6.01 -10.01
N TYR A 255 2.72 -6.28 -9.16
CA TYR A 255 1.44 -6.85 -9.54
C TYR A 255 0.29 -6.00 -9.02
N THR A 256 -0.88 -6.11 -9.66
CA THR A 256 -2.12 -5.47 -9.21
C THR A 256 -3.24 -6.50 -9.13
N LEU A 257 -4.05 -6.41 -8.07
CA LEU A 257 -5.25 -7.22 -7.91
C LEU A 257 -6.41 -6.62 -8.73
N GLN A 258 -7.11 -7.47 -9.48
CA GLN A 258 -8.16 -7.03 -10.42
C GLN A 258 -9.47 -7.83 -10.26
N PRO A 259 -10.61 -7.22 -9.89
CA PRO A 259 -10.76 -5.81 -9.54
C PRO A 259 -9.97 -5.44 -8.27
N PRO A 260 -9.65 -4.16 -8.05
CA PRO A 260 -8.97 -3.73 -6.83
C PRO A 260 -9.84 -4.01 -5.61
N LEU A 261 -9.20 -4.35 -4.50
CA LEU A 261 -9.88 -4.63 -3.24
C LEU A 261 -10.16 -3.35 -2.44
N VAL A 262 -9.30 -2.35 -2.55
CA VAL A 262 -9.36 -1.08 -1.81
C VAL A 262 -9.66 0.05 -2.78
N VAL A 263 -10.55 0.95 -2.38
CA VAL A 263 -10.99 2.10 -3.18
C VAL A 263 -10.54 3.40 -2.52
N GLN A 264 -10.16 4.39 -3.31
CA GLN A 264 -9.83 5.72 -2.79
C GLN A 264 -11.10 6.56 -2.65
N ALA A 265 -11.35 7.07 -1.46
CA ALA A 265 -12.42 8.01 -1.15
C ALA A 265 -12.15 9.36 -1.83
N THR A 266 -13.19 9.96 -2.40
CA THR A 266 -13.11 11.27 -3.08
C THR A 266 -13.69 12.40 -2.23
N ARG A 267 -14.65 12.07 -1.34
CA ARG A 267 -15.44 13.02 -0.55
C ARG A 267 -14.68 13.81 0.52
N MET A 268 -13.39 13.58 0.69
CA MET A 268 -12.54 14.23 1.71
C MET A 268 -11.58 15.28 1.13
N GLY A 269 -11.76 15.62 -0.15
CA GLY A 269 -10.89 16.51 -0.91
C GLY A 269 -9.49 15.92 -1.13
N THR A 270 -8.56 16.74 -1.59
CA THR A 270 -7.16 16.34 -1.79
C THR A 270 -6.23 17.33 -1.09
N ASP A 271 -5.22 16.81 -0.38
CA ASP A 271 -4.11 17.59 0.19
C ASP A 271 -2.91 17.65 -0.78
N ILE A 272 -3.01 17.02 -1.95
CA ILE A 272 -1.95 16.94 -2.95
C ILE A 272 -2.18 17.97 -4.06
N GLN A 273 -3.37 18.05 -4.64
CA GLN A 273 -3.63 18.96 -5.76
C GLN A 273 -4.22 20.28 -5.27
N SER A 274 -3.63 21.39 -5.69
CA SER A 274 -4.22 22.73 -5.54
C SER A 274 -4.93 23.10 -6.84
N GLY A 275 -6.22 23.45 -6.79
CA GLY A 275 -7.01 23.89 -7.96
C GLY A 275 -8.02 22.85 -8.44
N THR A 276 -9.19 23.31 -8.87
CA THR A 276 -10.23 22.46 -9.45
C THR A 276 -9.75 21.96 -10.81
N GLY A 277 -9.32 20.69 -10.88
CA GLY A 277 -9.33 19.96 -12.14
C GLY A 277 -10.78 19.99 -12.64
N GLY A 278 -11.07 20.93 -13.54
CA GLY A 278 -12.41 21.46 -13.75
C GLY A 278 -13.41 20.42 -14.22
N VAL A 279 -14.14 19.84 -13.27
CA VAL A 279 -15.55 19.48 -13.34
C VAL A 279 -16.03 19.49 -11.88
N CYS A 280 -17.15 20.14 -11.58
CA CYS A 280 -17.88 19.91 -10.32
C CYS A 280 -18.45 18.49 -10.40
N ARG A 281 -17.58 17.48 -10.27
CA ARG A 281 -18.01 16.09 -10.17
C ARG A 281 -18.63 15.93 -8.81
N ASP A 282 -19.81 15.33 -8.78
CA ASP A 282 -20.37 14.84 -7.53
C ASP A 282 -19.39 13.80 -6.98
N GLU A 283 -18.58 14.20 -6.00
CA GLU A 283 -17.56 13.35 -5.39
C GLU A 283 -18.18 12.04 -4.88
N LYS A 284 -19.44 12.06 -4.44
CA LYS A 284 -20.14 10.84 -3.98
C LYS A 284 -20.45 9.91 -5.14
N GLU A 285 -20.87 10.44 -6.28
CA GLU A 285 -21.12 9.60 -7.46
C GLU A 285 -19.82 9.04 -8.03
N GLU A 286 -18.73 9.82 -7.99
CA GLU A 286 -17.41 9.30 -8.36
C GLU A 286 -16.98 8.17 -7.40
N GLU A 287 -17.14 8.34 -6.09
CA GLU A 287 -16.84 7.30 -5.10
C GLU A 287 -17.65 6.02 -5.36
N ARG A 288 -18.96 6.15 -5.60
CA ARG A 288 -19.84 5.03 -5.95
C ARG A 288 -19.40 4.34 -7.24
N ALA A 289 -19.05 5.10 -8.27
CA ALA A 289 -18.53 4.54 -9.52
C ALA A 289 -17.22 3.77 -9.31
N ARG A 290 -16.33 4.25 -8.43
CA ARG A 290 -15.11 3.54 -8.05
C ARG A 290 -15.41 2.23 -7.30
N CYS A 291 -16.37 2.24 -6.37
CA CYS A 291 -16.84 1.04 -5.67
C CYS A 291 -17.44 0.01 -6.63
N ARG A 292 -18.30 0.42 -7.56
CA ARG A 292 -18.85 -0.47 -8.60
C ARG A 292 -17.76 -1.07 -9.48
N ALA A 293 -16.78 -0.27 -9.88
CA ALA A 293 -15.63 -0.75 -10.67
C ALA A 293 -14.72 -1.70 -9.87
N ALA A 294 -14.67 -1.57 -8.54
CA ALA A 294 -14.03 -2.52 -7.63
C ALA A 294 -14.89 -3.78 -7.37
N GLY A 295 -16.08 -3.88 -7.96
CA GLY A 295 -17.01 -5.00 -7.76
C GLY A 295 -17.71 -5.00 -6.41
N TRP A 296 -17.82 -3.84 -5.76
CA TRP A 296 -18.60 -3.70 -4.52
C TRP A 296 -20.06 -3.48 -4.92
N MET A 297 -20.96 -4.28 -4.35
CA MET A 297 -22.41 -4.10 -4.57
C MET A 297 -22.91 -2.93 -3.73
N ASP A 298 -23.73 -2.07 -4.32
CA ASP A 298 -24.47 -1.07 -3.54
C ASP A 298 -25.50 -1.80 -2.66
N HIS A 299 -25.53 -1.51 -1.35
CA HIS A 299 -26.50 -2.12 -0.42
C HIS A 299 -27.97 -1.89 -0.86
N GLU A 300 -28.24 -0.88 -1.69
CA GLU A 300 -29.55 -0.61 -2.28
C GLU A 300 -29.91 -1.55 -3.45
N GLU A 301 -28.94 -1.99 -4.26
CA GLU A 301 -29.19 -2.97 -5.34
C GLU A 301 -29.39 -4.39 -4.78
N ALA A 302 -28.69 -4.73 -3.69
CA ALA A 302 -28.85 -6.02 -3.02
C ALA A 302 -30.25 -6.20 -2.37
N ALA A 303 -30.91 -5.09 -1.99
CA ALA A 303 -32.25 -5.09 -1.41
C ALA A 303 -33.39 -5.06 -2.46
N GLY A 304 -33.08 -4.74 -3.72
CA GLY A 304 -34.04 -4.72 -4.84
C GLY A 304 -34.05 -5.99 -5.69
N ALA A 305 -33.13 -6.92 -5.44
CA ALA A 305 -32.98 -8.17 -6.17
C ALA A 305 -33.51 -9.42 -5.41
N SER A 306 -34.24 -9.22 -4.30
CA SER A 306 -34.89 -10.29 -3.52
C SER A 306 -36.37 -10.44 -3.84
#